data_AF-A0A381XGP0-F1
#
_entry.id   AF-A0A381XGP0-F1
#
_cell.length_a   1.000
_cell.length_b   1.000
_cell.length_c   1.000
_cell.angle_alpha   90.00
_cell.angle_beta   90.00
_cell.angle_gamma   90.00
#
_symmetry.space_group_name_H-M   'P 1'
#
loop_
_entity.id
_entity.type
_entity.pdbx_description
1 polymer ?
#
loop_
_entity_poly.entity_id
_entity_poly.type
_entity_poly.pdbx_seq_one_letter_code
_entity_poly.pdbx_strand_id
1 'polypeptide(L)' 'VSLITRWVVDYAKTWPFNQRFHLLINVAVGGDWPGAPDNTTVFPQEMNIDYVRVYIPKVQ' A
#
# COMPACT_ATOMS: atom_id res chain seq x y z
N VAL A 1 -32.37 -9.19 -36.82
CA VAL A 1 -31.01 -8.61 -36.84
C VAL A 1 -30.71 -8.12 -35.43
N SER A 2 -29.92 -8.86 -34.66
CA SER A 2 -29.55 -8.48 -33.29
C SER A 2 -28.20 -7.79 -33.34
N LEU A 3 -28.16 -6.51 -32.99
CA LEU A 3 -26.93 -5.75 -32.83
C LEU A 3 -26.39 -6.01 -31.43
N ILE A 4 -25.28 -6.75 -31.34
CA ILE A 4 -24.57 -6.98 -30.08
C ILE A 4 -23.95 -5.66 -29.65
N THR A 5 -24.37 -5.14 -28.50
CA THR A 5 -23.73 -4.03 -27.82
C THR A 5 -22.34 -4.47 -27.36
N ARG A 6 -21.31 -3.83 -27.93
CA ARG A 6 -19.92 -4.01 -27.52
C ARG A 6 -19.74 -3.40 -26.12
N TRP A 7 -19.50 -4.24 -25.11
CA TRP A 7 -19.07 -3.79 -23.79
C TRP A 7 -17.64 -3.23 -23.90
N VAL A 8 -17.51 -1.90 -23.92
CA VAL A 8 -16.22 -1.23 -23.65
C VAL A 8 -16.08 -1.14 -22.14
N VAL A 9 -15.38 -2.10 -21.54
CA VAL A 9 -14.93 -1.97 -20.15
C VAL A 9 -13.76 -0.99 -20.17
N ASP A 10 -13.92 0.17 -19.53
CA ASP A 10 -12.90 1.20 -19.47
C ASP A 10 -11.84 0.82 -18.41
N TYR A 11 -10.92 -0.07 -18.79
CA TYR A 11 -9.89 -0.64 -17.92
C TYR A 11 -8.96 0.42 -17.28
N ALA A 12 -8.88 1.62 -17.87
CA ALA A 12 -8.05 2.70 -17.34
C ALA A 12 -8.58 3.27 -16.01
N LYS A 13 -9.90 3.18 -15.76
CA LYS A 13 -10.51 3.66 -14.50
C LYS A 13 -10.44 2.66 -13.35
N THR A 14 -10.13 1.39 -13.61
CA THR A 14 -10.19 0.33 -12.59
C THR A 14 -8.85 -0.04 -11.98
N TRP A 15 -7.73 0.47 -12.52
CA TRP A 15 -6.40 0.14 -11.99
C TRP A 15 -5.98 1.12 -10.89
N PRO A 16 -5.93 0.72 -9.60
CA PRO A 16 -5.76 1.68 -8.50
C PRO A 16 -4.33 2.23 -8.36
N PHE A 17 -3.35 1.62 -9.03
CA PHE A 17 -1.91 1.93 -8.87
C PHE A 17 -1.33 2.83 -9.96
N ASN A 18 -2.17 3.56 -10.72
CA ASN A 18 -1.75 4.45 -11.82
C ASN A 18 -1.74 5.94 -11.43
N GLN A 19 -1.58 6.24 -10.15
CA GLN A 19 -1.56 7.60 -9.61
C GLN A 19 -0.36 7.83 -8.68
N ARG A 20 -0.17 9.07 -8.23
CA ARG A 20 0.89 9.37 -7.27
C ARG A 20 0.52 8.86 -5.88
N PHE A 21 1.47 8.24 -5.20
CA PHE A 21 1.36 7.79 -3.82
C PHE A 21 2.37 8.52 -2.93
N HIS A 22 2.17 8.43 -1.63
CA HIS A 22 3.13 8.83 -0.61
C HIS A 22 3.56 7.59 0.19
N LEU A 23 4.68 7.70 0.90
CA LEU A 23 5.12 6.66 1.82
C LEU A 23 4.47 6.88 3.19
N LEU A 24 3.99 5.79 3.81
CA LEU A 24 3.56 5.76 5.20
C LEU A 24 4.46 4.79 5.94
N ILE A 25 5.09 5.27 7.02
CA ILE A 25 6.00 4.48 7.84
C ILE A 25 5.64 4.73 9.30
N ASN A 26 5.20 3.69 9.99
CA ASN A 26 4.71 3.79 11.37
C ASN A 26 4.97 2.50 12.15
N VAL A 27 5.06 2.60 13.49
CA VAL A 27 4.99 1.45 14.40
C VAL A 27 3.60 1.46 15.04
N ALA A 28 2.74 0.52 14.65
CA ALA A 28 1.43 0.38 15.26
C ALA A 28 1.54 -0.36 16.60
N VAL A 29 0.76 0.05 17.60
CA VAL A 29 0.65 -0.63 18.89
C VAL A 29 -0.76 -1.17 19.03
N GLY A 30 -0.90 -2.46 18.74
CA GLY A 30 -2.15 -3.20 18.76
C GLY A 30 -3.11 -2.95 17.58
N GLY A 31 -4.29 -3.59 17.65
CA GLY A 31 -5.33 -3.55 16.63
C GLY A 31 -6.01 -4.91 16.43
N ASP A 32 -7.04 -4.97 15.57
CA ASP A 32 -7.80 -6.22 15.33
C ASP A 32 -6.92 -7.35 14.80
N TRP A 33 -5.92 -7.02 13.98
CA TRP A 33 -4.98 -7.98 13.42
C TRP A 33 -3.85 -8.38 14.37
N PRO A 34 -3.06 -7.45 14.93
CA PRO A 34 -1.96 -7.80 15.83
C PRO A 34 -2.40 -8.15 17.27
N GLY A 35 -3.68 -7.96 17.62
CA GLY A 35 -4.17 -8.08 19.00
C GLY A 35 -3.78 -6.87 19.86
N ALA A 36 -4.22 -6.85 21.12
CA ALA A 36 -3.78 -5.83 22.07
C ALA A 36 -2.42 -6.22 22.69
N PRO A 37 -1.55 -5.26 23.03
CA PRO A 37 -0.41 -5.50 23.90
C PRO A 37 -0.85 -6.15 25.21
N ASP A 38 -0.02 -7.03 25.74
CA ASP A 38 -0.24 -7.71 27.01
C ASP A 38 0.95 -7.54 27.96
N ASN A 39 0.91 -8.22 29.10
CA ASN A 39 1.93 -8.15 30.14
C ASN A 39 3.31 -8.68 29.69
N THR A 40 3.38 -9.36 28.55
CA THR A 40 4.64 -9.81 27.95
C THR A 40 5.20 -8.81 26.93
N THR A 41 4.42 -7.80 26.56
CA THR A 41 4.84 -6.77 25.61
C THR A 41 5.81 -5.80 26.28
N VAL A 42 7.07 -5.80 25.82
CA VAL A 42 8.13 -4.94 26.35
C VAL A 42 8.07 -3.57 25.67
N PHE A 43 8.17 -2.51 26.46
CA PHE A 43 8.29 -1.13 25.97
C PHE A 43 9.55 -0.46 26.54
N PRO A 44 10.18 0.49 25.81
CA PRO A 44 9.81 0.99 24.48
C PRO A 44 10.19 0.03 23.34
N GLN A 45 9.61 0.24 22.16
CA GLN A 45 9.98 -0.43 20.91
C GLN A 45 10.39 0.61 19.88
N GLU A 46 11.39 0.29 19.07
CA GLU A 46 11.98 1.23 18.11
C GLU A 46 12.03 0.63 16.71
N MET A 47 11.76 1.47 15.70
CA MET A 47 11.97 1.15 14.29
C MET A 47 13.05 2.06 13.73
N ASN A 48 14.27 1.52 13.64
CA ASN A 48 15.45 2.25 13.17
C ASN A 48 15.53 2.22 11.63
N ILE A 49 15.51 3.39 11.01
CA ILE A 49 15.54 3.55 9.55
C ILE A 49 16.73 4.41 9.18
N ASP A 50 17.71 3.81 8.50
CA ASP A 50 18.92 4.50 8.05
C ASP A 50 18.68 5.33 6.77
N TYR A 51 17.99 4.77 5.78
CA TYR A 51 17.61 5.50 4.57
C TYR A 51 16.36 4.95 3.89
N VAL A 52 15.68 5.85 3.17
CA VAL A 52 14.66 5.53 2.17
C VAL A 52 15.16 6.07 0.83
N ARG A 53 15.29 5.20 -0.16
CA ARG A 53 15.73 5.58 -1.52
C ARG A 53 14.70 5.08 -2.54
N VAL A 54 14.23 5.99 -3.38
CA VAL A 54 13.31 5.68 -4.48
C VAL A 54 14.04 5.89 -5.79
N TYR A 55 14.01 4.88 -6.65
CA TYR A 55 14.64 4.92 -7.96
C TYR A 55 13.58 4.77 -9.03
N ILE A 56 13.74 5.50 -10.12
CA ILE A 56 13.00 5.28 -11.35
C ILE A 56 13.86 4.43 -12.30
N PRO A 57 13.27 3.49 -13.05
CA PRO A 57 13.99 2.75 -14.08
C PRO A 57 14.69 3.72 -15.03
N LYS A 58 15.95 3.43 -15.38
CA LYS A 58 16.61 4.16 -16.46
C LYS A 58 15.90 3.80 -17.75
N VAL A 59 15.36 4.80 -18.44
CA VAL A 59 15.00 4.63 -19.85
C VAL A 59 16.31 4.62 -20.61
N GLN A 60 16.57 3.52 -21.32
CA GLN A 60 17.79 3.31 -22.09
C GLN A 60 17.57 3.66 -23.56
#